data_AF-A0A9W8IR02-F1
#
_entry.id   AF-A0A9W8IR02-F1
#
_cell.length_a   1.000
_cell.length_b   1.000
_cell.length_c   1.000
_cell.angle_alpha   90.00
_cell.angle_beta   90.00
_cell.angle_gamma   90.00
#
_symmetry.space_group_name_H-M   'P 1'
#
loop_
_entity.id
_entity.type
_entity.pdbx_description
1 polymer ?
#
loop_
_entity_poly.entity_id
_entity_poly.type
_entity_poly.pdbx_seq_one_letter_code
_entity_poly.pdbx_strand_id
1 'polypeptide(L)'
;MASNPALENYDDVSSSDSEFDPPFLQPVNKEELLLARAQKRAEKKAEKHAKADVFKRMGDELYGNGKFEEAYIPYLEATQIWPSNLEYYIRLSMTYAKLHWYVPYDLKGT
;
A
#
# COMPACT_ATOMS: atom_id res chain seq x y z
N MET A 1 -11.54 63.96 20.46
CA MET A 1 -11.45 62.59 20.99
C MET A 1 -9.98 62.18 20.81
N ALA A 2 -9.07 62.48 21.75
CA ALA A 2 -9.01 62.00 23.14
C ALA A 2 -9.05 60.45 23.13
N SER A 3 -8.09 59.66 23.61
CA SER A 3 -6.90 59.90 24.42
C SER A 3 -6.03 58.63 24.33
N ASN A 4 -4.71 58.84 24.40
CA ASN A 4 -3.69 58.07 25.14
C ASN A 4 -4.21 57.20 26.32
N PRO A 5 -3.41 56.32 27.00
CA PRO A 5 -1.96 56.06 26.87
C PRO A 5 -1.51 54.60 27.24
N ALA A 6 -0.18 54.37 27.29
CA ALA A 6 0.59 53.60 28.29
C ALA A 6 0.21 52.13 28.60
N LEU A 7 1.16 51.19 28.69
CA LEU A 7 2.29 51.14 29.62
C LEU A 7 3.37 50.22 29.00
N GLU A 8 4.63 50.66 28.86
CA GLU A 8 5.70 50.48 29.85
C GLU A 8 5.97 48.99 30.15
N ASN A 9 7.09 48.47 29.64
CA ASN A 9 8.26 48.04 30.43
C ASN A 9 7.94 46.89 31.40
N TYR A 10 8.37 45.67 31.06
CA TYR A 10 9.65 45.06 31.51
C TYR A 10 9.71 44.85 33.03
N ASP A 11 10.09 43.62 33.36
CA ASP A 11 10.46 43.09 34.67
C ASP A 11 9.29 42.55 35.52
N ASP A 12 9.05 41.23 35.47
CA ASP A 12 9.59 40.39 36.54
C ASP A 12 9.50 38.90 36.19
N VAL A 13 10.56 38.19 36.54
CA VAL A 13 10.68 36.74 36.53
C VAL A 13 9.73 36.17 37.59
N SER A 14 8.66 35.50 37.18
CA SER A 14 8.06 34.46 38.01
C SER A 14 8.33 33.12 37.34
N SER A 15 9.41 32.52 37.82
CA SER A 15 9.65 31.08 37.84
C SER A 15 8.36 30.28 38.11
N SER A 16 8.32 29.07 37.57
CA SER A 16 7.39 27.97 37.88
C SER A 16 6.02 28.00 37.20
N ASP A 17 5.95 27.45 35.99
CA ASP A 17 5.18 26.20 35.86
C ASP A 17 5.85 25.26 34.85
N SER A 18 6.23 24.12 35.39
CA SER A 18 7.00 23.03 34.83
C SER A 18 6.54 22.56 33.46
N GLU A 19 7.48 22.63 32.53
CA GLU A 19 7.84 21.58 31.57
C GLU A 19 7.11 20.24 31.78
N PHE A 20 6.04 20.02 31.04
CA PHE A 20 5.73 18.70 30.52
C PHE A 20 5.30 18.82 29.07
N ASP A 21 6.26 19.27 28.24
CA ASP A 21 6.21 18.92 26.84
C ASP A 21 6.54 17.41 26.81
N PRO A 22 5.59 16.51 26.51
CA PRO A 22 5.86 15.09 26.50
C PRO A 22 7.06 14.87 25.57
N PRO A 23 8.10 14.13 26.00
CA PRO A 23 9.34 14.08 25.26
C PRO A 23 9.00 13.61 23.85
N PHE A 24 9.23 14.50 22.87
CA PHE A 24 9.30 14.12 21.48
C PHE A 24 10.43 13.09 21.41
N LEU A 25 10.08 11.80 21.51
CA LEU A 25 10.94 10.67 21.21
C LEU A 25 11.20 10.70 19.70
N GLN A 26 11.96 11.68 19.25
CA GLN A 26 12.68 11.59 17.99
C GLN A 26 13.63 10.40 18.15
N PRO A 27 13.65 9.42 17.22
CA PRO A 27 14.59 8.32 17.32
C PRO A 27 15.99 8.90 17.43
N VAL A 28 16.67 8.57 18.53
CA VAL A 28 17.89 9.25 19.00
C VAL A 28 19.06 8.99 18.05
N ASN A 29 18.94 8.02 17.13
CA ASN A 29 19.96 7.68 16.14
C ASN A 29 19.40 7.63 14.70
N LYS A 30 20.12 8.23 13.74
CA LYS A 30 19.79 8.25 12.29
C LYS A 30 19.60 6.84 11.73
N GLU A 31 20.32 5.85 12.26
CA GLU A 31 20.22 4.45 11.87
C GLU A 31 18.86 3.84 12.25
N GLU A 32 18.38 4.08 13.47
CA GLU A 32 17.08 3.60 13.95
C GLU A 32 15.94 4.17 13.10
N LEU A 33 16.03 5.46 12.73
CA LEU A 33 15.05 6.09 11.84
C LEU A 33 15.02 5.43 10.45
N LEU A 34 16.19 5.08 9.90
CA LEU A 34 16.27 4.40 8.61
C LEU A 34 15.67 3.00 8.69
N LEU A 35 15.95 2.25 9.75
CA LEU A 35 15.38 0.93 10.00
C LEU A 35 13.86 1.00 10.16
N ALA A 36 13.34 1.93 10.96
CA ALA A 36 11.89 2.12 11.14
C ALA A 36 11.19 2.47 9.82
N ARG A 37 11.80 3.32 8.99
CA ARG A 37 11.27 3.65 7.65
C ARG A 37 11.33 2.45 6.70
N ALA A 38 12.40 1.66 6.74
CA ALA A 38 12.53 0.46 5.92
C ALA A 38 11.49 -0.60 6.33
N GLN A 39 11.30 -0.81 7.63
CA GLN A 39 10.28 -1.70 8.19
C GLN A 39 8.88 -1.26 7.74
N LYS A 40 8.52 0.00 7.94
CA LYS A 40 7.21 0.53 7.52
C LYS A 40 6.96 0.37 6.01
N ARG A 41 7.99 0.54 5.18
CA ARG A 41 7.89 0.30 3.72
C ARG A 41 7.72 -1.19 3.42
N ALA A 42 8.44 -2.06 4.11
CA ALA A 42 8.34 -3.50 3.96
C ALA A 42 6.95 -4.00 4.38
N GLU A 43 6.41 -3.52 5.50
CA GLU A 43 5.05 -3.82 5.97
C GLU A 43 4.00 -3.40 4.96
N LYS A 44 4.03 -2.15 4.47
CA LYS A 44 3.10 -1.68 3.44
C LYS A 44 3.19 -2.51 2.15
N LYS A 45 4.40 -2.93 1.78
CA LYS A 45 4.61 -3.82 0.64
C LYS A 45 4.03 -5.21 0.91
N ALA A 46 4.26 -5.77 2.09
CA ALA A 46 3.73 -7.07 2.50
C ALA A 46 2.19 -7.07 2.54
N GLU A 47 1.58 -6.01 3.07
CA GLU A 47 0.13 -5.82 3.06
C GLU A 47 -0.43 -5.81 1.63
N LYS A 48 0.21 -5.04 0.74
CA LYS A 48 -0.16 -5.00 -0.67
C LYS A 48 -0.05 -6.37 -1.35
N HIS A 49 1.01 -7.12 -1.06
CA HIS A 49 1.20 -8.46 -1.61
C HIS A 49 0.17 -9.45 -1.05
N ALA A 50 -0.08 -9.43 0.26
CA ALA A 50 -1.08 -10.26 0.91
C ALA A 50 -2.49 -10.00 0.33
N LYS A 51 -2.82 -8.73 0.03
CA LYS A 51 -4.06 -8.39 -0.65
C LYS A 51 -4.16 -9.03 -2.04
N ALA A 52 -3.09 -8.99 -2.84
CA ALA A 52 -3.07 -9.64 -4.15
C ALA A 52 -3.23 -11.18 -4.03
N ASP A 53 -2.60 -11.78 -3.02
CA ASP A 53 -2.70 -13.23 -2.75
C ASP A 53 -4.10 -13.68 -2.31
N VAL A 54 -4.90 -12.79 -1.69
CA VAL A 54 -6.32 -13.07 -1.42
C VAL A 54 -7.07 -13.24 -2.73
N PHE A 55 -6.94 -12.30 -3.67
CA PHE A 55 -7.59 -12.41 -4.98
C PHE A 55 -7.12 -13.63 -5.76
N LYS A 56 -5.80 -13.91 -5.77
CA LYS A 56 -5.28 -15.13 -6.39
C LYS A 56 -5.95 -16.40 -5.84
N ARG A 57 -6.14 -16.50 -4.53
CA ARG A 57 -6.83 -17.65 -3.91
C ARG A 57 -8.31 -17.74 -4.30
N MET A 58 -9.01 -16.61 -4.36
CA MET A 58 -10.40 -16.58 -4.86
C MET A 58 -10.47 -17.07 -6.31
N GLY A 59 -9.53 -16.65 -7.17
CA GLY A 59 -9.41 -17.16 -8.53
C GLY A 59 -9.13 -18.65 -8.59
N ASP A 60 -8.23 -19.16 -7.73
CA ASP A 60 -7.93 -20.61 -7.64
C ASP A 60 -9.16 -21.43 -7.26
N GLU A 61 -9.99 -20.94 -6.33
CA GLU A 61 -11.23 -21.60 -5.92
C GLU A 61 -12.24 -21.65 -7.08
N LEU A 62 -12.46 -20.53 -7.76
CA LEU A 62 -13.35 -20.46 -8.92
C LEU A 62 -12.85 -21.34 -10.07
N TYR A 63 -11.54 -21.32 -10.34
CA TYR A 63 -10.90 -22.14 -11.38
C TYR A 63 -11.05 -23.63 -11.06
N GLY A 64 -10.81 -24.03 -9.81
CA GLY A 64 -10.98 -25.42 -9.35
C GLY A 64 -12.42 -25.92 -9.50
N ASN A 65 -13.40 -25.02 -9.38
CA ASN A 65 -14.82 -25.29 -9.62
C ASN A 65 -15.23 -25.21 -11.10
N GLY A 66 -14.28 -25.01 -12.02
CA GLY A 66 -14.55 -24.89 -13.46
C GLY A 66 -15.21 -23.58 -13.90
N LYS A 67 -15.33 -22.60 -12.99
CA LYS A 67 -15.98 -21.31 -13.25
C LYS A 67 -15.00 -20.31 -13.86
N PHE A 68 -14.53 -20.61 -15.07
CA PHE A 68 -13.44 -19.85 -15.69
C PHE A 68 -13.80 -18.38 -15.98
N GLU A 69 -15.06 -18.10 -16.33
CA GLU A 69 -15.55 -16.72 -16.57
C GLU A 69 -15.58 -15.89 -15.28
N GLU A 70 -15.78 -16.51 -14.12
CA GLU A 70 -15.70 -15.82 -12.84
C GLU A 70 -14.23 -15.73 -12.37
N ALA A 71 -13.43 -16.76 -12.66
CA ALA A 71 -12.05 -16.89 -12.19
C ALA A 71 -11.09 -15.86 -12.79
N TYR A 72 -11.30 -15.38 -14.02
CA TYR A 72 -10.37 -14.43 -14.63
C TYR A 72 -10.39 -13.07 -13.91
N ILE A 73 -11.53 -12.66 -13.33
CA ILE A 73 -11.71 -11.38 -12.64
C ILE A 73 -10.74 -11.24 -11.45
N PRO A 74 -10.73 -12.14 -10.46
CA PRO A 74 -9.80 -12.02 -9.33
C PRO A 74 -8.33 -12.21 -9.74
N TYR A 75 -8.01 -13.01 -10.75
CA TYR A 75 -6.63 -13.05 -11.25
C TYR A 75 -6.21 -11.73 -11.88
N LEU A 76 -7.10 -11.06 -12.62
CA LEU A 76 -6.86 -9.74 -13.17
C LEU A 76 -6.65 -8.71 -12.05
N GLU A 77 -7.48 -8.71 -11.00
CA GLU A 77 -7.31 -7.86 -9.82
C GLU A 77 -5.95 -8.07 -9.14
N ALA A 78 -5.50 -9.32 -9.00
CA ALA A 78 -4.18 -9.62 -8.44
C ALA A 78 -3.05 -8.99 -9.26
N THR A 79 -3.14 -9.00 -10.61
CA THR A 79 -2.16 -8.34 -11.49
C THR A 79 -2.17 -6.81 -11.35
N GLN A 80 -3.32 -6.19 -11.11
CA GLN A 80 -3.43 -4.75 -10.91
C GLN A 80 -2.85 -4.32 -9.56
N ILE A 81 -3.04 -5.15 -8.53
CA ILE A 81 -2.47 -4.88 -7.21
C ILE A 81 -0.96 -5.05 -7.28
N TRP A 82 -0.43 -6.23 -7.62
CA TRP A 82 1.01 -6.47 -7.62
C TRP A 82 1.50 -6.98 -9.00
N PRO A 83 1.76 -6.06 -9.95
CA PRO A 83 2.08 -6.40 -11.34
C PRO A 83 3.47 -7.03 -11.53
N SER A 84 4.31 -7.08 -10.50
CA SER A 84 5.63 -7.71 -10.60
C SER A 84 5.62 -9.20 -10.26
N ASN A 85 4.48 -9.75 -9.82
CA ASN A 85 4.36 -11.18 -9.57
C ASN A 85 3.88 -11.91 -10.83
N LEU A 86 4.78 -12.71 -11.41
CA LEU A 86 4.54 -13.48 -12.63
C LEU A 86 3.47 -14.57 -12.45
N GLU A 87 3.28 -15.10 -11.23
CA GLU A 87 2.31 -16.17 -10.99
C GLU A 87 0.89 -15.73 -11.37
N TYR A 88 0.52 -14.48 -11.10
CA TYR A 88 -0.83 -13.97 -11.39
C TYR A 88 -1.11 -13.92 -12.89
N TYR A 89 -0.11 -13.54 -13.69
CA TYR A 89 -0.23 -13.57 -15.15
C TYR A 89 -0.30 -15.00 -15.69
N ILE A 90 0.44 -15.93 -15.10
CA ILE A 90 0.37 -17.36 -15.46
C ILE A 90 -1.06 -17.87 -15.21
N ARG A 91 -1.63 -17.62 -14.02
CA ARG A 91 -3.00 -18.00 -13.67
C ARG A 91 -4.04 -17.39 -14.63
N LEU A 92 -3.90 -16.10 -14.92
CA LEU A 92 -4.78 -15.40 -15.86
C LEU A 92 -4.69 -16.00 -17.27
N SER A 93 -3.46 -16.27 -17.77
CA SER A 93 -3.24 -16.87 -19.09
C SER A 93 -3.83 -18.28 -19.20
N MET A 94 -3.69 -19.10 -18.16
CA MET A 94 -4.31 -20.43 -18.09
C MET A 94 -5.83 -20.34 -18.10
N THR A 95 -6.40 -19.30 -17.50
CA THR A 95 -7.84 -19.05 -17.49
C THR A 95 -8.35 -18.62 -18.87
N TYR A 96 -7.64 -17.71 -19.54
CA TYR A 96 -7.96 -17.34 -20.93
C TYR A 96 -7.85 -18.53 -21.89
N ALA A 97 -6.87 -19.42 -21.69
CA ALA A 97 -6.76 -20.65 -22.46
C ALA A 97 -7.98 -21.56 -22.28
N LYS A 98 -8.51 -21.68 -21.06
CA LYS A 98 -9.74 -22.44 -20.77
C LYS A 98 -10.99 -21.81 -21.39
N LEU A 99 -11.04 -20.49 -21.46
CA LEU A 99 -12.14 -19.74 -22.07
C LEU A 99 -12.05 -19.66 -23.60
N HIS A 100 -10.95 -20.13 -24.19
CA HIS A 100 -10.62 -19.87 -25.60
C HIS A 100 -10.60 -18.36 -25.93
N TRP A 101 -10.34 -17.52 -24.93
CA TRP A 101 -10.14 -16.07 -25.07
C TRP A 101 -8.69 -15.75 -25.40
N TYR A 102 -8.14 -16.50 -26.34
CA TYR A 102 -6.86 -16.23 -26.97
C TYR A 102 -7.09 -16.29 -28.47
N VAL A 103 -6.48 -15.40 -29.23
CA VAL A 103 -6.51 -15.48 -30.69
C VAL A 103 -5.47 -16.53 -31.07
N PRO A 104 -5.84 -17.74 -31.52
CA PRO A 104 -4.87 -18.57 -32.20
C PRO A 104 -4.42 -17.80 -33.44
N TYR A 105 -3.12 -17.57 -33.59
CA TYR A 105 -2.60 -17.13 -34.87
C TYR A 105 -2.89 -18.24 -35.88
N ASP A 106 -3.94 -18.08 -36.67
CA ASP A 106 -4.22 -18.95 -37.80
C ASP A 106 -3.07 -18.79 -38.80
N LEU A 107 -2.19 -19.78 -38.86
CA LEU A 107 -1.09 -19.87 -39.82
C LEU A 107 -1.58 -20.16 -41.25
N LYS A 108 -2.85 -19.87 -41.57
CA LYS A 108 -3.45 -20.09 -42.90
C LYS A 108 -3.76 -18.74 -43.53
N GLY A 109 -2.70 -18.08 -43.99
CA GLY A 109 -2.75 -16.84 -44.74
C GLY A 109 -1.65 -16.79 -45.81
N THR A 110 -1.59 -17.82 -46.65
CA THR A 110 -0.92 -17.82 -47.97
C THR A 110 -1.77 -18.63 -48.93
#